data_AF-A0A1G3VBU1-F1
#
_entry.id   AF-A0A1G3VBU1-F1
#
_cell.length_a   1.000
_cell.length_b   1.000
_cell.length_c   1.000
_cell.angle_alpha   90.00
_cell.angle_beta   90.00
_cell.angle_gamma   90.00
#
_symmetry.space_group_name_H-M   'P 1'
#
loop_
_entity.id
_entity.type
_entity.pdbx_description
1 polymer ?
#
loop_
_entity_poly.entity_id
_entity_poly.type
_entity_poly.pdbx_seq_one_letter_code
_entity_poly.pdbx_strand_id
1 'polypeptide(L)' 'MPSVKLIEKERVRSKIIKKHDKPKTPYQRILEADPADVSNHAKHKLTQQFESLNPFELKKIINKKIEKILQLAS' A
#
# COMPACT_ATOMS: atom_id res chain seq x y z
N MET A 1 -3.42 0.59 -5.61
CA MET A 1 -3.04 0.24 -7.00
C MET A 1 -1.56 0.50 -7.21
N PRO A 2 -0.82 -0.40 -7.87
CA PRO A 2 0.57 -0.16 -8.22
C PRO A 2 0.66 0.89 -9.34
N SER A 3 1.64 1.79 -9.24
CA SER A 3 1.89 2.84 -10.22
C SER A 3 3.37 2.93 -10.57
N VAL A 4 3.64 3.33 -11.82
CA VAL A 4 4.98 3.59 -12.32
C VAL A 4 5.30 5.08 -12.28
N LYS A 5 6.53 5.43 -11.88
CA LYS A 5 7.11 6.77 -11.95
C LYS A 5 8.16 6.82 -13.06
N LEU A 6 8.18 7.93 -13.78
CA LEU A 6 9.27 8.24 -14.71
C LEU A 6 10.52 8.59 -13.90
N ILE A 7 11.56 7.77 -14.00
CA ILE A 7 12.85 7.99 -13.32
C ILE A 7 13.66 9.01 -14.11
N GLU A 8 13.71 8.80 -15.43
CA GLU A 8 14.60 9.55 -16.30
C GLU A 8 13.99 9.66 -17.69
N LYS A 9 14.30 10.76 -18.36
CA LYS A 9 14.06 10.90 -19.80
C LYS A 9 15.29 11.52 -20.43
N GLU A 10 15.74 10.92 -21.52
CA GLU A 10 16.89 11.39 -22.28
C GLU A 10 16.47 11.64 -23.74
N ARG A 11 17.01 12.69 -24.36
CA ARG A 11 16.82 12.96 -25.78
C ARG A 11 18.00 12.43 -26.58
N VAL A 12 17.75 11.41 -27.41
CA VAL A 12 18.72 10.84 -28.32
C VAL A 12 18.32 11.23 -29.75
N ARG A 13 19.02 12.21 -30.32
CA ARG A 13 18.70 12.85 -31.61
C ARG A 13 17.25 13.38 -31.64
N SER A 14 16.41 12.84 -32.52
CA SER A 14 14.99 13.23 -32.66
C SER A 14 14.04 12.47 -31.72
N LYS A 15 14.51 11.51 -30.93
CA LYS A 15 13.67 10.68 -30.04
C LYS A 15 13.90 11.00 -28.56
N ILE A 16 12.85 10.85 -27.75
CA ILE A 16 12.93 10.89 -26.28
C ILE A 16 12.73 9.47 -25.76
N ILE A 17 13.72 8.96 -25.03
CA ILE A 17 13.66 7.66 -24.37
C ILE A 17 13.33 7.89 -22.90
N LYS A 18 12.31 7.19 -22.40
CA LYS A 18 11.80 7.30 -21.03
C LYS A 18 12.08 6.03 -20.26
N LYS A 19 12.74 6.15 -19.10
CA LYS A 19 13.00 5.05 -18.17
C LYS A 19 12.05 5.15 -16.99
N HIS A 20 11.22 4.13 -16.80
CA HIS A 20 10.25 4.06 -15.70
C HIS A 20 10.74 3.11 -14.61
N ASP A 21 10.27 3.33 -13.38
CA ASP A 21 10.47 2.37 -12.29
C ASP A 21 9.60 1.12 -12.48
N LYS A 22 9.88 0.10 -11.67
CA LYS A 22 8.98 -1.04 -11.54
C LYS A 22 7.68 -0.57 -10.87
N PRO A 23 6.51 -1.12 -11.26
CA PRO A 23 5.23 -0.73 -10.69
C PRO A 23 5.20 -1.01 -9.18
N LYS A 24 4.96 0.03 -8.39
CA LYS A 24 4.93 -0.03 -6.92
C LYS A 24 3.71 0.68 -6.37
N THR A 25 3.12 0.11 -5.32
CA THR A 25 2.05 0.79 -4.57
C THR A 25 2.62 1.97 -3.78
N PRO A 26 1.79 2.98 -3.43
CA PRO A 26 2.22 4.04 -2.52
C PRO A 26 2.78 3.51 -1.19
N TYR A 27 2.15 2.46 -0.63
CA TYR A 27 2.62 1.78 0.58
C TYR A 27 4.04 1.23 0.44
N GLN A 28 4.30 0.41 -0.59
CA GLN A 28 5.63 -0.15 -0.86
C GLN A 28 6.68 0.94 -1.05
N ARG A 29 6.32 2.01 -1.78
CA ARG A 29 7.23 3.13 -2.05
C ARG A 29 7.64 3.87 -0.77
N ILE A 30 6.74 4.01 0.20
CA ILE A 30 7.04 4.63 1.49
C ILE A 30 7.94 3.72 2.34
N LEU A 31 7.71 2.41 2.31
CA LEU A 31 8.56 1.46 3.03
C LEU A 31 10.00 1.43 2.50
N GLU A 32 10.16 1.55 1.18
CA GLU A 32 11.46 1.56 0.50
C GLU A 32 12.15 2.93 0.48
N ALA A 33 11.49 4.01 0.92
CA ALA A 33 12.07 5.35 0.96
C ALA A 33 13.29 5.40 1.89
N ASP A 34 14.21 6.34 1.66
CA ASP A 34 15.37 6.50 2.53
C ASP A 34 14.93 6.89 3.96
N PRO A 35 15.57 6.37 5.03
CA PRO A 35 15.31 6.81 6.40
C PRO A 35 15.42 8.32 6.63
N ALA A 36 16.20 9.04 5.82
CA ALA A 36 16.31 10.49 5.84
C ALA A 36 15.01 11.19 5.38
N ASP A 37 14.27 10.59 4.44
CA ASP A 37 12.98 11.09 3.95
C ASP A 37 11.82 10.60 4.83
N VAL A 38 11.87 9.34 5.28
CA VAL A 38 10.82 8.69 6.06
C VAL A 38 11.43 7.89 7.20
N SER A 39 11.17 8.33 8.44
CA SER A 39 11.67 7.65 9.62
C SER A 39 11.17 6.20 9.73
N ASN A 40 12.01 5.32 10.29
CA ASN A 40 11.64 3.92 10.53
C ASN A 40 10.42 3.78 11.46
N HIS A 41 10.25 4.70 12.40
CA HIS A 41 9.06 4.75 13.24
C HIS A 41 7.78 4.98 12.42
N ALA A 42 7.80 5.92 11.47
CA ALA A 42 6.66 6.16 10.58
C ALA A 42 6.35 4.95 9.70
N LYS A 43 7.39 4.26 9.19
CA LYS A 43 7.23 3.00 8.44
C LYS A 43 6.57 1.91 9.28
N HIS A 44 7.03 1.72 10.51
CA HIS A 44 6.46 0.73 11.42
C HIS A 44 4.98 1.02 11.71
N LYS A 45 4.64 2.27 12.02
CA LYS A 45 3.25 2.70 12.22
C LYS A 45 2.39 2.43 10.99
N LEU A 46 2.91 2.70 9.79
CA LEU A 46 2.21 2.46 8.54
C LEU A 46 1.97 0.96 8.30
N THR A 47 2.94 0.10 8.62
CA THR A 47 2.79 -1.36 8.55
C THR A 47 1.69 -1.86 9.47
N GLN A 48 1.68 -1.40 10.73
CA GLN A 48 0.64 -1.76 11.69
C GLN A 48 -0.76 -1.33 11.22
N GLN A 49 -0.87 -0.12 10.66
CA GLN A 49 -2.12 0.35 10.08
C GLN A 49 -2.56 -0.53 8.91
N PHE A 50 -1.65 -0.85 7.99
CA PHE A 50 -1.94 -1.71 6.85
C PHE A 50 -2.45 -3.09 7.28
N GLU A 51 -1.80 -3.71 8.26
CA GLU A 51 -2.20 -5.01 8.81
C GLU A 51 -3.58 -4.97 9.48
N SER A 52 -3.87 -3.91 10.25
CA SER A 52 -5.19 -3.73 10.89
C SER A 52 -6.34 -3.55 9.90
N LEU A 53 -6.03 -3.08 8.69
CA LEU A 53 -7.00 -2.81 7.63
C LEU A 53 -7.20 -3.99 6.67
N ASN A 54 -6.81 -5.20 7.06
CA ASN A 54 -7.02 -6.40 6.23
C ASN A 54 -8.53 -6.65 6.00
N PRO A 55 -9.04 -6.48 4.77
CA PRO A 55 -10.47 -6.55 4.49
C PRO A 55 -11.06 -7.95 4.71
N PHE A 56 -10.27 -9.01 4.56
CA PHE A 56 -10.74 -10.38 4.75
C PHE A 56 -10.95 -10.69 6.23
N GLU A 57 -10.00 -10.28 7.08
CA GLU A 57 -10.13 -10.42 8.53
C GLU A 57 -11.26 -9.54 9.07
N LEU A 58 -11.36 -8.29 8.61
CA LEU A 58 -12.45 -7.40 8.98
C LEU A 58 -13.81 -7.99 8.60
N LYS A 59 -13.97 -8.52 7.38
CA LYS A 59 -15.19 -9.19 6.93
C LYS A 59 -15.54 -10.39 7.82
N LYS A 60 -14.56 -11.23 8.14
CA LYS A 60 -14.75 -12.39 9.02
C LYS A 60 -15.23 -11.98 10.41
N ILE A 61 -14.62 -10.94 10.99
CA ILE A 61 -15.02 -10.40 12.29
C ILE A 61 -16.45 -9.85 12.25
N ILE A 62 -16.80 -9.10 11.20
CA ILE A 62 -18.15 -8.54 11.03
C ILE A 62 -19.19 -9.66 10.94
N ASN A 63 -18.96 -10.66 10.09
CA ASN A 63 -19.89 -11.77 9.92
C ASN A 63 -20.12 -12.53 11.23
N LYS A 64 -19.04 -12.83 11.97
CA LYS A 64 -19.14 -13.49 13.28
C LYS A 64 -19.97 -12.68 14.28
N LYS A 65 -19.85 -11.35 14.27
CA LYS A 65 -20.65 -10.47 15.13
C LYS A 65 -22.14 -10.49 14.73
N ILE A 66 -22.43 -10.44 13.44
CA ILE A 66 -23.80 -10.51 12.91
C ILE A 66 -24.45 -11.85 13.29
N GLU A 67 -23.76 -12.97 13.06
CA GLU A 67 -24.26 -14.31 13.43
C GLU A 67 -24.61 -14.40 14.92
N LYS A 68 -23.73 -13.87 15.79
CA LYS A 68 -23.97 -13.87 17.24
C LYS A 68 -25.21 -13.04 17.62
N ILE A 69 -25.42 -11.90 16.97
CA ILE A 69 -26.61 -11.06 17.22
C ILE A 69 -27.88 -11.79 16.77
N LEU A 70 -27.87 -12.41 15.59
CA LEU A 70 -29.02 -13.15 15.06
C LEU A 70 -29.39 -14.36 15.94
N GLN A 71 -28.41 -15.07 16.48
CA GLN A 71 -28.63 -16.17 17.42
C GLN A 71 -29.27 -15.73 18.73
N LEU A 72 -28.96 -14.53 19.22
CA LEU A 72 -29.53 -14.00 20.48
C LEU A 72 -30.93 -13.41 20.31
N ALA A 73 -31.31 -13.06 19.08
CA ALA A 73 -32.63 -12.50 18.76
C ALA A 73 -33.67 -13.57 18.36
N SER A 74 -33.24 -14.82 18.22
CA SER A 74 -34.10 -15.99 17.99
C SER A 74 -34.44 -16.65 19.32
#